data_AF-A0A8B6FIW9-F1
#
_entry.id   AF-A0A8B6FIW9-F1
#
_cell.length_a   1.000
_cell.length_b   1.000
_cell.length_c   1.000
_cell.angle_alpha   90.00
_cell.angle_beta   90.00
_cell.angle_gamma   90.00
#
_symmetry.space_group_name_H-M   'P 1'
#
loop_
_entity.id
_entity.type
_entity.pdbx_description
1 polymer ?
#
loop_
_entity_poly.entity_id
_entity_poly.type
_entity_poly.pdbx_seq_one_letter_code
_entity_poly.pdbx_strand_id
1 'polypeptide(L)'
;MRSFLPRQVFLGYHRKYSRCQDKQIWKIMKNSLDGYRDIWFMPLRLKDFMLGTDFSHASLDVQYFRNPQTITNNDTCPGSVKPYLIPFKSLFHSGFDALQKKIDKSPIYSSSMLFYATETLVSGFLYKKDYHESCLQAVLRLQNEGHISVIMANHLFKRLTANFGRNHFVTNKKPSKLDLVTCPCSRNCGEEIIYDNIGIGSESLWYGCPDIMMLPYGGVCGIVVPEDASREDNEFMVEGSNLESNLKTFIGNRDTSSLRGENTVQRIISMAITFSMYQKVSKPTLKLEQTQSASMVPIIAANARQFDIYLYDSKNDILLCNTGPPIPLWEDDTIRKNPAKLNLSSVLQLWMTINYLSMQPQLRKEDTEILSGSCGFLSKMTTDKLEDIEATLRMTKWFYPPVKKEFEVHFQTLIS
;
A
#
# COMPACT_ATOMS: atom_id res chain seq x y z
N MET A 1 -35.76 16.16 16.61
CA MET A 1 -36.11 14.97 15.81
C MET A 1 -35.02 13.92 16.01
N ARG A 2 -35.37 12.79 16.63
CA ARG A 2 -34.45 11.70 16.96
C ARG A 2 -34.19 10.89 15.68
N SER A 3 -32.96 10.90 15.20
CA SER A 3 -32.51 10.08 14.05
C SER A 3 -32.41 8.62 14.47
N PHE A 4 -33.40 7.82 14.07
CA PHE A 4 -33.38 6.37 14.08
C PHE A 4 -32.57 5.86 12.88
N LEU A 5 -31.36 5.36 13.11
CA LEU A 5 -30.62 4.46 12.20
C LEU A 5 -29.88 3.40 13.06
N PRO A 6 -29.66 2.17 12.55
CA PRO A 6 -30.16 0.98 13.23
C PRO A 6 -29.09 0.12 13.92
N ARG A 7 -29.26 -0.12 15.22
CA ARG A 7 -28.58 -1.15 16.04
C ARG A 7 -28.67 -2.59 15.49
N GLN A 8 -29.50 -2.86 14.47
CA GLN A 8 -29.78 -4.21 13.99
C GLN A 8 -28.78 -4.78 12.98
N VAL A 9 -27.88 -3.97 12.40
CA VAL A 9 -26.91 -4.47 11.41
C VAL A 9 -25.76 -5.26 12.08
N PHE A 10 -25.39 -4.91 13.31
CA PHE A 10 -24.18 -5.44 13.96
C PHE A 10 -24.35 -6.84 14.60
N LEU A 11 -25.48 -7.15 15.22
CA LEU A 11 -25.72 -8.50 15.76
C LEU A 11 -26.07 -9.53 14.65
N GLY A 12 -26.49 -9.05 13.48
CA GLY A 12 -26.82 -9.90 12.33
C GLY A 12 -25.61 -10.47 11.61
N TYR A 13 -24.50 -9.71 11.53
CA TYR A 13 -23.28 -10.18 10.88
C TYR A 13 -22.62 -11.32 11.67
N HIS A 14 -22.48 -11.21 12.99
CA HIS A 14 -21.83 -12.26 13.81
C HIS A 14 -22.68 -13.54 13.97
N ARG A 15 -24.02 -13.45 14.00
CA ARG A 15 -24.89 -14.62 14.25
C ARG A 15 -25.17 -15.49 13.01
N LYS A 16 -24.83 -15.04 11.79
CA LYS A 16 -24.99 -15.80 10.55
C LYS A 16 -23.69 -16.33 9.94
N TYR A 17 -22.54 -16.21 10.62
CA TYR A 17 -21.36 -17.01 10.29
C TYR A 17 -21.64 -18.46 10.67
N SER A 18 -22.13 -19.25 9.72
CA SER A 18 -22.32 -20.69 9.94
C SER A 18 -20.95 -21.33 10.21
N ARG A 19 -20.84 -22.13 11.28
CA ARG A 19 -19.62 -22.86 11.68
C ARG A 19 -18.97 -23.68 10.55
N CYS A 20 -19.69 -23.96 9.46
CA CYS A 20 -19.20 -24.71 8.30
C CYS A 20 -18.41 -23.83 7.32
N GLN A 21 -18.78 -22.56 7.16
CA GLN A 21 -18.14 -21.63 6.22
C GLN A 21 -16.79 -21.12 6.73
N ASP A 22 -16.62 -21.00 8.05
CA ASP A 22 -15.32 -20.67 8.65
C ASP A 22 -14.24 -21.70 8.30
N LYS A 23 -14.56 -22.99 8.31
CA LYS A 23 -13.59 -24.05 8.00
C LYS A 23 -13.02 -23.95 6.59
N GLN A 24 -13.84 -23.54 5.61
CA GLN A 24 -13.38 -23.37 4.23
C GLN A 24 -12.47 -22.15 4.09
N ILE A 25 -12.82 -21.03 4.72
CA ILE A 25 -12.00 -19.80 4.71
C ILE A 25 -10.63 -20.08 5.35
N TRP A 26 -10.59 -20.73 6.50
CA TRP A 26 -9.33 -21.07 7.16
C TRP A 26 -8.49 -22.06 6.37
N LYS A 27 -9.12 -23.01 5.66
CA LYS A 27 -8.41 -23.89 4.72
C LYS A 27 -7.80 -23.10 3.57
N ILE A 28 -8.52 -22.13 3.01
CA ILE A 28 -8.01 -21.25 1.96
C ILE A 28 -6.82 -20.45 2.48
N MET A 29 -6.95 -19.77 3.62
CA MET A 29 -5.87 -19.00 4.22
C MET A 29 -4.63 -19.85 4.53
N LYS A 30 -4.84 -21.05 5.09
CA LYS A 30 -3.75 -22.00 5.35
C LYS A 30 -3.03 -22.39 4.06
N ASN A 31 -3.78 -22.79 3.03
CA ASN A 31 -3.19 -23.15 1.74
C ASN A 31 -2.41 -21.97 1.11
N SER A 32 -2.92 -20.75 1.25
CA SER A 32 -2.23 -19.55 0.77
C SER A 32 -0.96 -19.22 1.56
N LEU A 33 -0.93 -19.48 2.87
CA LEU A 33 0.28 -19.35 3.68
C LEU A 33 1.29 -20.47 3.40
N ASP A 34 0.83 -21.71 3.27
CA ASP A 34 1.68 -22.88 2.99
C ASP A 34 2.33 -22.75 1.59
N GLY A 35 1.59 -22.19 0.62
CA GLY A 35 2.06 -21.88 -0.74
C GLY A 35 2.68 -20.49 -0.89
N TYR A 36 2.89 -19.75 0.21
CA TYR A 36 3.38 -18.38 0.17
C TYR A 36 4.81 -18.32 -0.38
N ARG A 37 5.00 -17.51 -1.42
CA ARG A 37 6.33 -17.19 -1.95
C ARG A 37 6.73 -15.83 -1.43
N ASP A 38 7.83 -15.79 -0.69
CA ASP A 38 8.28 -14.53 -0.11
C ASP A 38 8.77 -13.58 -1.19
N ILE A 39 8.36 -12.33 -1.06
CA ILE A 39 8.93 -11.22 -1.83
C ILE A 39 10.02 -10.57 -0.98
N TRP A 40 10.96 -9.94 -1.65
CA TRP A 40 12.09 -9.31 -0.99
C TRP A 40 12.02 -7.82 -1.23
N PHE A 41 12.39 -7.04 -0.22
CA PHE A 41 12.56 -5.61 -0.34
C PHE A 41 14.03 -5.28 -0.50
N MET A 42 14.31 -4.22 -1.26
CA MET A 42 15.64 -3.65 -1.40
C MET A 42 15.61 -2.18 -1.00
N PRO A 43 16.63 -1.71 -0.27
CA PRO A 43 16.79 -0.31 0.07
C PRO A 43 17.18 0.53 -1.15
N LEU A 44 16.51 1.67 -1.27
CA LEU A 44 16.74 2.68 -2.29
C LEU A 44 17.42 3.90 -1.67
N ARG A 45 18.31 4.53 -2.45
CA ARG A 45 19.05 5.75 -2.11
C ARG A 45 18.74 6.83 -3.12
N LEU A 46 18.39 8.01 -2.63
CA LEU A 46 18.21 9.21 -3.44
C LEU A 46 19.57 9.87 -3.68
N LYS A 47 19.93 10.07 -4.95
CA LYS A 47 21.23 10.59 -5.37
C LYS A 47 21.24 12.07 -5.69
N ASP A 48 20.23 12.55 -6.39
CA ASP A 48 20.01 13.96 -6.66
C ASP A 48 18.49 14.18 -6.74
N PHE A 49 18.03 15.29 -6.16
CA PHE A 49 16.65 15.73 -6.27
C PHE A 49 16.57 17.24 -6.03
N MET A 50 15.79 17.92 -6.87
CA MET A 50 15.61 19.37 -6.76
C MET A 50 14.48 19.69 -5.77
N LEU A 51 14.87 20.18 -4.59
CA LEU A 51 13.98 20.64 -3.54
C LEU A 51 13.51 22.08 -3.79
N GLY A 52 12.23 22.28 -4.08
CA GLY A 52 11.61 23.61 -4.21
C GLY A 52 11.09 23.95 -5.61
N THR A 53 11.28 23.06 -6.59
CA THR A 53 10.43 22.98 -7.77
C THR A 53 9.24 22.09 -7.44
N ASP A 54 8.07 22.30 -8.07
CA ASP A 54 6.98 21.32 -8.00
C ASP A 54 7.58 19.94 -8.26
N PHE A 55 7.33 19.01 -7.34
CA PHE A 55 8.03 17.74 -7.38
C PHE A 55 7.76 17.08 -8.75
N SER A 56 6.61 17.34 -9.40
CA SER A 56 6.27 16.95 -10.78
C SER A 56 7.35 17.22 -11.84
N HIS A 57 8.31 18.10 -11.53
CA HIS A 57 9.46 18.48 -12.35
C HIS A 57 10.81 18.19 -11.69
N ALA A 58 10.82 17.67 -10.46
CA ALA A 58 12.02 17.24 -9.77
C ALA A 58 12.47 15.87 -10.32
N SER A 59 13.58 15.87 -11.06
CA SER A 59 14.28 14.63 -11.38
C SER A 59 14.77 13.98 -10.09
N LEU A 60 14.42 12.72 -9.89
CA LEU A 60 14.88 11.90 -8.76
C LEU A 60 15.83 10.84 -9.32
N ASP A 61 17.13 10.96 -9.05
CA ASP A 61 18.06 9.86 -9.31
C ASP A 61 17.98 8.88 -8.14
N VAL A 62 17.68 7.61 -8.43
CA VAL A 62 17.53 6.55 -7.43
C VAL A 62 18.51 5.45 -7.72
N GLN A 63 19.23 5.04 -6.68
CA GLN A 63 20.16 3.93 -6.75
C GLN A 63 19.88 2.92 -5.66
N TYR A 64 20.32 1.69 -5.89
CA TYR A 64 20.30 0.69 -4.84
C TYR A 64 21.33 1.03 -3.77
N PHE A 65 20.90 0.92 -2.51
CA PHE A 65 21.86 0.99 -1.43
C PHE A 65 22.74 -0.27 -1.45
N ARG A 66 24.05 -0.05 -1.55
CA ARG A 66 25.08 -1.10 -1.51
C ARG A 66 25.61 -1.20 -0.09
N ASN A 67 25.62 -2.41 0.49
CA ASN A 67 26.14 -2.61 1.83
C ASN A 67 27.66 -2.30 1.86
N PRO A 68 28.11 -1.28 2.61
CA PRO A 68 29.53 -0.93 2.69
C PRO A 68 30.40 -2.06 3.25
N GLN A 69 29.83 -2.90 4.12
CA GLN A 69 30.55 -3.98 4.80
C GLN A 69 30.85 -5.18 3.89
N THR A 70 30.18 -5.29 2.75
CA THR A 70 30.42 -6.36 1.76
C THR A 70 31.46 -5.97 0.70
N ILE A 71 32.04 -4.77 0.77
CA ILE A 71 33.10 -4.33 -0.11
C ILE A 71 34.42 -4.90 0.44
N THR A 72 34.75 -6.14 0.05
CA THR A 72 36.08 -6.70 0.30
C THR A 72 37.09 -6.06 -0.64
N ASN A 73 38.23 -5.59 -0.12
CA ASN A 73 39.30 -4.91 -0.88
C ASN A 73 39.92 -5.73 -2.03
N ASN A 74 39.48 -6.98 -2.25
CA ASN A 74 40.01 -7.90 -3.24
C ASN A 74 39.02 -8.24 -4.38
N ASP A 75 37.85 -7.62 -4.45
CA ASP A 75 36.93 -7.81 -5.58
C ASP A 75 37.44 -7.02 -6.79
N THR A 76 38.34 -7.65 -7.56
CA THR A 76 38.84 -7.19 -8.86
C THR A 76 37.79 -7.22 -9.97
N CYS A 77 36.56 -7.65 -9.66
CA CYS A 77 35.42 -7.59 -10.55
C CYS A 77 34.47 -6.45 -10.12
N PRO A 78 34.44 -5.31 -10.83
CA PRO A 78 33.42 -4.28 -10.63
C PRO A 78 32.05 -4.83 -11.05
N GLY A 79 31.39 -5.60 -10.18
CA GLY A 79 30.10 -6.23 -10.49
C GLY A 79 29.50 -7.17 -9.44
N SER A 80 30.24 -7.61 -8.42
CA SER A 80 29.77 -8.66 -7.47
C SER A 80 29.17 -8.15 -6.15
N VAL A 81 28.75 -6.89 -6.05
CA VAL A 81 28.11 -6.39 -4.82
C VAL A 81 26.72 -7.01 -4.69
N LYS A 82 26.56 -7.93 -3.72
CA LYS A 82 25.25 -8.51 -3.40
C LYS A 82 24.31 -7.43 -2.85
N PRO A 83 23.07 -7.33 -3.35
CA PRO A 83 22.10 -6.37 -2.81
C PRO A 83 21.75 -6.74 -1.36
N TYR A 84 21.48 -5.72 -0.55
CA TYR A 84 20.88 -5.92 0.77
C TYR A 84 19.39 -6.25 0.58
N LEU A 85 18.96 -7.44 1.00
CA LEU A 85 17.59 -7.91 0.78
C LEU A 85 16.89 -8.18 2.10
N ILE A 86 15.65 -7.70 2.22
CA ILE A 86 14.82 -7.83 3.42
C ILE A 86 13.57 -8.64 3.05
N PRO A 87 13.38 -9.86 3.57
CA PRO A 87 12.19 -10.65 3.26
C PRO A 87 10.92 -9.99 3.80
N PHE A 88 9.84 -9.99 3.00
CA PHE A 88 8.53 -9.43 3.41
C PHE A 88 8.01 -10.13 4.66
N LYS A 89 8.14 -11.46 4.74
CA LYS A 89 7.76 -12.21 5.93
C LYS A 89 8.50 -11.76 7.19
N SER A 90 9.77 -11.37 7.06
CA SER A 90 10.54 -10.83 8.19
C SER A 90 10.04 -9.44 8.59
N LEU A 91 9.75 -8.58 7.61
CA LEU A 91 9.28 -7.22 7.89
C LEU A 91 7.88 -7.23 8.51
N PHE A 92 6.97 -8.07 8.02
CA PHE A 92 5.58 -8.22 8.49
C PHE A 92 5.40 -9.41 9.45
N HIS A 93 6.45 -9.79 10.17
CA HIS A 93 6.48 -10.99 11.02
C HIS A 93 5.30 -11.06 11.99
N SER A 94 4.94 -9.94 12.64
CA SER A 94 3.80 -9.90 13.57
C SER A 94 2.47 -10.27 12.91
N GLY A 95 2.26 -9.85 11.66
CA GLY A 95 1.06 -10.21 10.88
C GLY A 95 1.02 -11.69 10.53
N PHE A 96 2.15 -12.27 10.08
CA PHE A 96 2.26 -13.70 9.80
C PHE A 96 2.05 -14.54 11.05
N ASP A 97 2.69 -14.19 12.15
CA ASP A 97 2.60 -14.92 13.41
C ASP A 97 1.18 -14.92 13.96
N ALA A 98 0.51 -13.78 13.91
CA ALA A 98 -0.86 -13.67 14.37
C ALA A 98 -1.82 -14.51 13.50
N LEU A 99 -1.62 -14.54 12.18
CA LEU A 99 -2.41 -15.36 11.27
C LEU A 99 -2.14 -16.86 11.47
N GLN A 100 -0.87 -17.25 11.62
CA GLN A 100 -0.46 -18.63 11.86
C GLN A 100 -1.03 -19.17 13.17
N LYS A 101 -0.88 -18.42 14.27
CA LYS A 101 -1.46 -18.78 15.58
C LYS A 101 -2.97 -19.01 15.50
N LYS A 102 -3.67 -18.19 14.72
CA LYS A 102 -5.12 -18.32 14.51
C LYS A 102 -5.47 -19.59 13.73
N ILE A 103 -4.75 -19.88 12.66
CA ILE A 103 -4.91 -21.10 11.85
C ILE A 103 -4.67 -22.35 12.71
N ASP A 104 -3.64 -22.32 13.55
CA ASP A 104 -3.27 -23.42 14.44
C ASP A 104 -4.19 -23.52 15.67
N LYS A 105 -5.17 -22.61 15.81
CA LYS A 105 -6.07 -22.49 16.96
C LYS A 105 -5.32 -22.37 18.29
N SER A 106 -4.12 -21.82 18.25
CA SER A 106 -3.34 -21.53 19.45
C SER A 106 -4.01 -20.38 20.22
N PRO A 107 -3.97 -20.40 21.57
CA PRO A 107 -4.51 -19.31 22.36
C PRO A 107 -3.76 -18.02 22.03
N ILE A 108 -4.51 -17.01 21.60
CA ILE A 108 -3.99 -15.70 21.22
C ILE A 108 -3.94 -14.86 22.49
N TYR A 109 -2.81 -14.91 23.20
CA TYR A 109 -2.65 -14.16 24.45
C TYR A 109 -2.30 -12.67 24.24
N SER A 110 -1.98 -12.22 23.01
CA SER A 110 -1.56 -10.83 22.79
C SER A 110 -1.86 -10.21 21.41
N SER A 111 -2.72 -10.79 20.55
CA SER A 111 -3.04 -10.08 19.31
C SER A 111 -3.83 -8.83 19.64
N SER A 112 -3.32 -7.69 19.19
CA SER A 112 -4.01 -6.42 19.32
C SER A 112 -5.45 -6.55 18.82
N MET A 113 -6.40 -5.90 19.47
CA MET A 113 -7.80 -5.81 19.03
C MET A 113 -7.93 -5.40 17.55
N LEU A 114 -6.94 -4.67 17.05
CA LEU A 114 -6.77 -4.28 15.65
C LEU A 114 -6.53 -5.47 14.71
N PHE A 115 -5.79 -6.50 15.12
CA PHE A 115 -5.61 -7.71 14.33
C PHE A 115 -6.94 -8.43 14.07
N TYR A 116 -7.74 -8.63 15.12
CA TYR A 116 -9.06 -9.27 14.99
C TYR A 116 -10.03 -8.49 14.08
N ALA A 117 -9.98 -7.15 14.13
CA ALA A 117 -10.74 -6.30 13.23
C ALA A 117 -10.29 -6.49 11.76
N THR A 118 -8.97 -6.58 11.51
CA THR A 118 -8.42 -6.80 10.16
C THR A 118 -8.68 -8.21 9.62
N GLU A 119 -8.72 -9.22 10.49
CA GLU A 119 -8.96 -10.64 10.16
C GLU A 119 -10.38 -10.86 9.60
N THR A 120 -11.35 -10.21 10.23
CA THR A 120 -12.77 -10.30 9.83
C THR A 120 -12.97 -9.85 8.38
N LEU A 121 -12.11 -8.95 7.90
CA LEU A 121 -12.23 -8.33 6.59
C LEU A 121 -11.63 -9.16 5.48
N VAL A 122 -10.44 -9.72 5.68
CA VAL A 122 -9.90 -10.70 4.74
C VAL A 122 -10.81 -11.93 4.68
N SER A 123 -11.40 -12.36 5.81
CA SER A 123 -12.41 -13.42 5.83
C SER A 123 -13.67 -13.03 5.06
N GLY A 124 -14.16 -11.79 5.21
CA GLY A 124 -15.30 -11.27 4.46
C GLY A 124 -15.05 -11.16 2.96
N PHE A 125 -13.85 -10.73 2.55
CA PHE A 125 -13.42 -10.75 1.16
C PHE A 125 -13.39 -12.17 0.61
N LEU A 126 -12.76 -13.11 1.33
CA LEU A 126 -12.66 -14.51 0.91
C LEU A 126 -14.04 -15.18 0.82
N TYR A 127 -14.97 -14.81 1.69
CA TYR A 127 -16.34 -15.30 1.64
C TYR A 127 -17.07 -14.91 0.34
N LYS A 128 -16.84 -13.69 -0.16
CA LYS A 128 -17.39 -13.19 -1.42
C LYS A 128 -16.35 -13.18 -2.54
N LYS A 129 -15.33 -14.03 -2.45
CA LYS A 129 -14.17 -14.02 -3.36
C LYS A 129 -14.62 -14.06 -4.82
N ASP A 130 -15.41 -15.05 -5.20
CA ASP A 130 -15.80 -15.25 -6.60
C ASP A 130 -16.62 -14.07 -7.15
N TYR A 131 -17.39 -13.39 -6.29
CA TYR A 131 -18.09 -12.16 -6.64
C TYR A 131 -17.11 -11.01 -6.90
N HIS A 132 -16.17 -10.78 -5.98
CA HIS A 132 -15.17 -9.72 -6.12
C HIS A 132 -14.24 -9.98 -7.30
N GLU A 133 -13.78 -11.21 -7.50
CA GLU A 133 -12.99 -11.63 -8.66
C GLU A 133 -13.72 -11.36 -9.98
N SER A 134 -15.00 -11.73 -10.07
CA SER A 134 -15.80 -11.48 -11.27
C SER A 134 -15.95 -9.99 -11.57
N CYS A 135 -16.04 -9.14 -10.56
CA CYS A 135 -16.05 -7.68 -10.74
C CYS A 135 -14.68 -7.16 -11.17
N LEU A 136 -13.60 -7.64 -10.55
CA LEU A 136 -12.22 -7.24 -10.83
C LEU A 136 -11.75 -7.67 -12.22
N GLN A 137 -12.24 -8.79 -12.77
CA GLN A 137 -11.90 -9.21 -14.14
C GLN A 137 -12.23 -8.15 -15.20
N ALA A 138 -13.17 -7.24 -14.93
CA ALA A 138 -13.43 -6.11 -15.81
C ALA A 138 -12.18 -5.24 -16.02
N VAL A 139 -11.34 -5.06 -14.98
CA VAL A 139 -10.13 -4.21 -15.07
C VAL A 139 -9.11 -4.74 -16.07
N LEU A 140 -9.07 -6.05 -16.32
CA LEU A 140 -8.15 -6.68 -17.27
C LEU A 140 -8.38 -6.25 -18.72
N ARG A 141 -9.55 -5.66 -19.00
CA ARG A 141 -9.97 -5.20 -20.34
C ARG A 141 -10.02 -3.68 -20.44
N LEU A 142 -9.84 -2.97 -19.33
CA LEU A 142 -9.92 -1.52 -19.29
C LEU A 142 -8.53 -0.90 -19.49
N GLN A 143 -8.51 0.28 -20.09
CA GLN A 143 -7.31 1.10 -20.25
C GLN A 143 -7.41 2.43 -19.49
N ASN A 144 -8.63 2.82 -19.09
CA ASN A 144 -8.87 4.06 -18.38
C ASN A 144 -8.50 3.90 -16.90
N GLU A 145 -7.45 4.60 -16.48
CA GLU A 145 -6.91 4.61 -15.13
C GLU A 145 -7.98 4.89 -14.06
N GLY A 146 -8.89 5.84 -14.31
CA GLY A 146 -9.94 6.17 -13.35
C GLY A 146 -10.99 5.06 -13.20
N HIS A 147 -11.38 4.38 -14.29
CA HIS A 147 -12.25 3.20 -14.19
C HIS A 147 -11.55 2.06 -13.43
N ILE A 148 -10.27 1.81 -13.72
CA ILE A 148 -9.45 0.80 -13.01
C ILE A 148 -9.40 1.14 -11.53
N SER A 149 -9.08 2.40 -11.20
CA SER A 149 -8.99 2.92 -9.83
C SER A 149 -10.28 2.71 -9.06
N VAL A 150 -11.43 3.06 -9.65
CA VAL A 150 -12.74 2.89 -9.02
C VAL A 150 -13.05 1.40 -8.75
N ILE A 151 -12.84 0.53 -9.73
CA ILE A 151 -13.15 -0.90 -9.57
C ILE A 151 -12.21 -1.54 -8.54
N MET A 152 -10.91 -1.25 -8.60
CA MET A 152 -9.94 -1.75 -7.63
C MET A 152 -10.21 -1.21 -6.23
N ALA A 153 -10.56 0.08 -6.09
CA ALA A 153 -10.96 0.67 -4.82
C ALA A 153 -12.14 -0.11 -4.20
N ASN A 154 -13.22 -0.32 -4.96
CA ASN A 154 -14.46 -0.90 -4.41
C ASN A 154 -14.44 -2.42 -4.22
N HIS A 155 -13.74 -3.15 -5.09
CA HIS A 155 -13.77 -4.62 -5.10
C HIS A 155 -12.49 -5.27 -4.57
N LEU A 156 -11.38 -4.54 -4.43
CA LEU A 156 -10.14 -5.03 -3.82
C LEU A 156 -9.81 -4.25 -2.55
N PHE A 157 -9.33 -3.01 -2.67
CA PHE A 157 -8.70 -2.30 -1.55
C PHE A 157 -9.64 -2.00 -0.38
N LYS A 158 -10.85 -1.49 -0.65
CA LYS A 158 -11.91 -1.28 0.37
C LYS A 158 -12.22 -2.55 1.15
N ARG A 159 -12.22 -3.70 0.47
CA ARG A 159 -12.55 -4.99 1.07
C ARG A 159 -11.43 -5.57 1.93
N LEU A 160 -10.21 -5.07 1.73
CA LEU A 160 -9.04 -5.45 2.52
C LEU A 160 -8.71 -4.46 3.65
N THR A 161 -9.39 -3.31 3.78
CA THR A 161 -9.02 -2.26 4.74
C THR A 161 -9.81 -2.31 6.03
N ALA A 162 -9.11 -2.27 7.17
CA ALA A 162 -9.69 -2.25 8.51
C ALA A 162 -10.23 -0.91 8.94
N ASN A 163 -11.47 -0.64 8.52
CA ASN A 163 -12.34 0.36 9.14
C ASN A 163 -13.81 0.10 8.69
N PHE A 164 -14.81 0.60 9.44
CA PHE A 164 -16.25 0.53 9.08
C PHE A 164 -16.73 1.92 8.63
N GLY A 165 -17.12 2.11 7.36
CA GLY A 165 -17.59 3.42 6.84
C GLY A 165 -16.87 3.94 5.58
N ARG A 166 -16.78 5.28 5.45
CA ARG A 166 -16.10 5.99 4.35
C ARG A 166 -14.58 5.94 4.54
N ASN A 167 -14.00 4.78 4.23
CA ASN A 167 -12.60 4.46 4.58
C ASN A 167 -11.67 4.46 3.37
N HIS A 168 -12.21 4.85 2.24
CA HIS A 168 -11.47 5.05 1.02
C HIS A 168 -12.14 6.13 0.19
N PHE A 169 -11.33 6.84 -0.58
CA PHE A 169 -11.80 7.83 -1.54
C PHE A 169 -10.96 7.74 -2.80
N VAL A 170 -11.60 7.95 -3.94
CA VAL A 170 -10.88 8.14 -5.22
C VAL A 170 -10.56 9.63 -5.31
N THR A 171 -9.28 9.99 -5.42
CA THR A 171 -8.87 11.40 -5.30
C THR A 171 -8.78 12.14 -6.62
N ASN A 172 -8.99 11.43 -7.73
CA ASN A 172 -8.65 11.90 -9.07
C ASN A 172 -9.14 13.33 -9.30
N LYS A 173 -8.18 14.27 -9.40
CA LYS A 173 -8.36 15.73 -9.47
C LYS A 173 -9.06 16.22 -10.75
N LYS A 174 -9.68 15.35 -11.55
CA LYS A 174 -10.45 15.74 -12.72
C LYS A 174 -11.88 15.21 -12.65
N PRO A 175 -12.80 15.94 -11.99
CA PRO A 175 -14.24 15.69 -12.11
C PRO A 175 -14.72 15.68 -13.58
N SER A 176 -13.98 16.28 -14.52
CA SER A 176 -14.43 16.44 -15.90
C SER A 176 -14.29 15.23 -16.84
N LYS A 177 -13.88 14.03 -16.39
CA LYS A 177 -13.64 12.89 -17.31
C LYS A 177 -14.41 11.60 -17.04
N LEU A 178 -15.10 11.43 -15.90
CA LEU A 178 -15.73 10.14 -15.59
C LEU A 178 -17.21 10.23 -15.18
N ASP A 179 -17.69 11.31 -14.53
CA ASP A 179 -19.09 11.46 -14.06
C ASP A 179 -19.72 10.17 -13.50
N LEU A 180 -18.89 9.30 -12.89
CA LEU A 180 -19.34 8.02 -12.40
C LEU A 180 -19.90 8.21 -11.00
N VAL A 181 -21.19 7.98 -10.83
CA VAL A 181 -21.83 7.96 -9.50
C VAL A 181 -21.68 6.58 -8.85
N THR A 182 -21.62 5.53 -9.68
CA THR A 182 -21.59 4.13 -9.24
C THR A 182 -20.50 3.35 -9.93
N CYS A 183 -20.01 2.31 -9.27
CA CYS A 183 -18.95 1.43 -9.75
C CYS A 183 -19.29 0.83 -11.15
N PRO A 184 -18.39 0.96 -12.14
CA PRO A 184 -18.59 0.55 -13.53
C PRO A 184 -18.25 -0.93 -13.76
N CYS A 185 -18.32 -1.78 -12.73
CA CYS A 185 -17.93 -3.18 -12.86
C CYS A 185 -18.96 -3.98 -13.68
N SER A 186 -18.52 -5.09 -14.28
CA SER A 186 -19.34 -5.96 -15.15
C SER A 186 -20.60 -6.54 -14.48
N ARG A 187 -20.68 -6.47 -13.15
CA ARG A 187 -21.80 -6.96 -12.34
C ARG A 187 -22.83 -5.89 -11.98
N ASN A 188 -22.63 -4.63 -12.38
CA ASN A 188 -23.46 -3.50 -11.96
C ASN A 188 -23.71 -3.51 -10.45
N CYS A 189 -22.63 -3.57 -9.66
CA CYS A 189 -22.74 -3.79 -8.21
C CYS A 189 -23.49 -2.68 -7.46
N GLY A 190 -23.69 -1.52 -8.08
CA GLY A 190 -24.38 -0.37 -7.49
C GLY A 190 -23.63 0.29 -6.34
N GLU A 191 -22.37 -0.08 -6.09
CA GLU A 191 -21.55 0.57 -5.05
C GLU A 191 -21.28 2.02 -5.44
N GLU A 192 -21.63 2.93 -4.55
CA GLU A 192 -21.36 4.37 -4.68
C GLU A 192 -19.86 4.65 -4.70
N ILE A 193 -19.46 5.61 -5.52
CA ILE A 193 -18.08 6.08 -5.59
C ILE A 193 -17.97 7.33 -4.73
N ILE A 194 -17.01 7.32 -3.81
CA ILE A 194 -16.77 8.46 -2.94
C ILE A 194 -15.52 9.18 -3.45
N TYR A 195 -15.72 10.36 -4.01
CA TYR A 195 -14.64 11.26 -4.42
C TYR A 195 -14.35 12.25 -3.30
N ASP A 196 -13.08 12.45 -2.99
CA ASP A 196 -12.65 13.44 -1.99
C ASP A 196 -11.21 13.90 -2.28
N ASN A 197 -10.86 15.11 -1.86
CA ASN A 197 -9.52 15.66 -1.98
C ASN A 197 -8.95 16.00 -0.61
N ILE A 198 -8.12 15.10 -0.10
CA ILE A 198 -7.51 15.19 1.23
C ILE A 198 -6.46 16.30 1.37
N GLY A 199 -6.08 16.99 0.29
CA GLY A 199 -5.01 18.01 0.29
C GLY A 199 -3.59 17.45 0.51
N ILE A 200 -3.47 16.18 0.91
CA ILE A 200 -2.21 15.43 0.93
C ILE A 200 -1.82 15.13 -0.51
N GLY A 201 -0.63 15.61 -0.93
CA GLY A 201 -0.22 15.57 -2.33
C GLY A 201 -0.71 16.77 -3.16
N SER A 202 -0.98 17.92 -2.54
CA SER A 202 -1.00 19.19 -3.28
C SER A 202 0.33 19.38 -4.00
N GLU A 203 0.33 19.94 -5.21
CA GLU A 203 1.56 20.25 -5.96
C GLU A 203 2.49 21.13 -5.10
N SER A 204 1.89 22.07 -4.36
CA SER A 204 2.54 22.92 -3.35
C SER A 204 3.19 22.18 -2.16
N LEU A 205 2.84 20.91 -1.93
CA LEU A 205 3.27 20.07 -0.80
C LEU A 205 4.05 18.82 -1.21
N TRP A 206 4.12 18.55 -2.53
CA TRP A 206 4.90 17.52 -3.27
C TRP A 206 4.06 16.46 -4.03
N TYR A 207 4.51 16.22 -5.28
CA TYR A 207 4.18 15.23 -6.35
C TYR A 207 2.80 14.55 -6.39
N GLY A 208 1.73 15.25 -6.05
CA GLY A 208 0.40 14.84 -6.51
C GLY A 208 -0.33 13.84 -5.61
N CYS A 209 -1.61 13.65 -5.96
CA CYS A 209 -2.57 12.92 -5.15
C CYS A 209 -2.53 11.41 -5.49
N PRO A 210 -2.65 10.50 -4.50
CA PRO A 210 -2.86 9.07 -4.79
C PRO A 210 -4.18 8.86 -5.49
N ASP A 211 -4.26 8.08 -6.56
CA ASP A 211 -5.54 7.86 -7.26
C ASP A 211 -6.59 7.24 -6.34
N ILE A 212 -6.15 6.42 -5.38
CA ILE A 212 -7.00 5.89 -4.30
C ILE A 212 -6.33 6.14 -2.95
N MET A 213 -7.07 6.74 -2.04
CA MET A 213 -6.66 6.88 -0.64
C MET A 213 -7.36 5.84 0.21
N MET A 214 -6.60 5.10 1.03
CA MET A 214 -7.13 4.23 2.07
C MET A 214 -6.86 4.82 3.45
N LEU A 215 -7.86 4.75 4.33
CA LEU A 215 -7.80 5.22 5.71
C LEU A 215 -7.92 4.04 6.69
N PRO A 216 -6.87 3.21 6.83
CA PRO A 216 -6.83 2.20 7.89
C PRO A 216 -6.87 2.90 9.26
N TYR A 217 -7.26 2.16 10.30
CA TYR A 217 -7.40 2.70 11.65
C TYR A 217 -6.20 3.56 12.09
N GLY A 218 -6.40 4.89 12.20
CA GLY A 218 -5.38 5.84 12.67
C GLY A 218 -4.22 6.10 11.71
N GLY A 219 -4.34 5.69 10.43
CA GLY A 219 -3.28 5.83 9.44
C GLY A 219 -3.78 6.17 8.04
N VAL A 220 -2.83 6.22 7.13
CA VAL A 220 -3.03 6.54 5.72
C VAL A 220 -2.24 5.57 4.84
N CYS A 221 -2.84 5.12 3.75
CA CYS A 221 -2.15 4.34 2.72
C CYS A 221 -2.62 4.82 1.35
N GLY A 222 -1.71 5.42 0.60
CA GLY A 222 -1.96 5.89 -0.76
C GLY A 222 -1.71 4.79 -1.79
N ILE A 223 -2.55 4.77 -2.82
CA ILE A 223 -2.43 3.86 -3.96
C ILE A 223 -2.31 4.70 -5.23
N VAL A 224 -1.28 4.42 -6.00
CA VAL A 224 -1.01 5.03 -7.31
C VAL A 224 -1.36 4.03 -8.40
N VAL A 225 -2.20 4.43 -9.34
CA VAL A 225 -2.57 3.68 -10.53
C VAL A 225 -1.97 4.42 -11.72
N PRO A 226 -0.84 3.96 -12.28
CA PRO A 226 -0.24 4.63 -13.44
C PRO A 226 -1.02 4.34 -14.72
N GLU A 227 -1.00 5.28 -15.65
CA GLU A 227 -1.48 5.06 -17.02
C GLU A 227 -0.66 3.95 -17.69
N ASP A 228 -1.33 2.98 -18.32
CA ASP A 228 -0.66 1.94 -19.09
C ASP A 228 -0.14 2.53 -20.40
N ALA A 229 1.14 2.91 -20.44
CA ALA A 229 1.84 3.46 -21.60
C ALA A 229 1.94 2.53 -22.83
N SER A 230 1.30 1.36 -22.82
CA SER A 230 1.61 0.25 -23.73
C SER A 230 0.81 0.20 -25.04
N ARG A 231 0.08 1.25 -25.45
CA ARG A 231 -0.70 1.19 -26.72
C ARG A 231 -0.85 2.45 -27.57
N GLU A 232 -0.15 3.55 -27.28
CA GLU A 232 -0.08 4.65 -28.25
C GLU A 232 1.32 4.74 -28.85
N ASP A 233 1.36 4.57 -30.17
CA ASP A 233 2.49 4.81 -31.05
C ASP A 233 3.15 6.15 -30.71
N ASN A 234 4.43 6.11 -30.32
CA ASN A 234 5.47 6.97 -30.88
C ASN A 234 6.83 6.56 -30.31
N GLU A 235 7.74 6.26 -31.23
CA GLU A 235 9.18 6.32 -31.03
C GLU A 235 9.57 7.74 -30.59
N PHE A 236 9.46 8.03 -29.30
CA PHE A 236 10.34 9.03 -28.69
C PHE A 236 11.36 8.26 -27.86
N MET A 237 12.50 7.99 -28.50
CA MET A 237 13.73 7.72 -27.78
C MET A 237 14.07 8.95 -26.94
N VAL A 238 13.54 8.98 -25.72
CA VAL A 238 14.12 9.78 -24.65
C VAL A 238 15.38 9.04 -24.24
N GLU A 239 16.54 9.71 -24.36
CA GLU A 239 17.83 9.18 -23.91
C GLU A 239 17.66 8.60 -22.50
N GLY A 240 17.90 7.29 -22.38
CA GLY A 240 17.61 6.53 -21.17
C GLY A 240 18.34 7.11 -19.97
N SER A 241 17.57 7.51 -18.96
CA SER A 241 18.10 7.94 -17.67
C SER A 241 18.83 6.79 -16.98
N ASN A 242 19.80 7.13 -16.13
CA ASN A 242 20.55 6.16 -15.32
C ASN A 242 19.64 5.28 -14.43
N LEU A 243 18.40 5.70 -14.15
CA LEU A 243 17.46 4.95 -13.33
C LEU A 243 16.94 3.71 -14.05
N GLU A 244 16.54 3.86 -15.32
CA GLU A 244 16.02 2.75 -16.12
C GLU A 244 17.13 1.73 -16.41
N SER A 245 18.36 2.19 -16.67
CA SER A 245 19.52 1.31 -16.85
C SER A 245 19.90 0.59 -15.55
N ASN A 246 19.90 1.26 -14.38
CA ASN A 246 20.18 0.63 -13.10
C ASN A 246 19.09 -0.38 -12.67
N LEU A 247 17.82 -0.09 -12.95
CA LEU A 247 16.70 -1.03 -12.73
C LEU A 247 16.76 -2.23 -13.71
N LYS A 248 16.99 -1.98 -15.01
CA LYS A 248 17.08 -3.01 -16.07
C LYS A 248 18.23 -3.99 -15.83
N THR A 249 19.39 -3.52 -15.37
CA THR A 249 20.59 -4.37 -15.17
C THR A 249 20.35 -5.49 -14.15
N PHE A 250 19.45 -5.31 -13.18
CA PHE A 250 19.17 -6.33 -12.14
C PHE A 250 17.85 -7.10 -12.36
N ILE A 251 16.86 -6.47 -13.01
CA ILE A 251 15.52 -7.05 -13.20
C ILE A 251 15.42 -7.88 -14.50
N GLY A 252 16.43 -7.75 -15.38
CA GLY A 252 16.42 -8.36 -16.71
C GLY A 252 15.57 -7.52 -17.69
N ASN A 253 15.94 -7.54 -18.96
CA ASN A 253 15.33 -6.79 -20.08
C ASN A 253 13.87 -7.22 -20.41
N ARG A 254 12.99 -7.41 -19.42
CA ARG A 254 11.58 -7.71 -19.66
C ARG A 254 10.75 -6.48 -19.37
N ASP A 255 9.96 -6.08 -20.37
CA ASP A 255 8.93 -5.04 -20.41
C ASP A 255 8.82 -4.23 -19.12
N THR A 256 9.30 -2.99 -19.18
CA THR A 256 9.11 -1.98 -18.13
C THR A 256 7.61 -1.76 -17.97
N SER A 257 7.01 -2.49 -17.04
CA SER A 257 5.63 -2.28 -16.65
C SER A 257 5.41 -0.79 -16.32
N SER A 258 4.24 -0.25 -16.67
CA SER A 258 3.82 1.13 -16.35
C SER A 258 4.11 1.56 -14.90
N LEU A 259 4.10 0.61 -13.96
CA LEU A 259 4.44 0.79 -12.54
C LEU A 259 5.87 1.27 -12.27
N ARG A 260 6.82 0.98 -13.17
CA ARG A 260 8.25 1.30 -12.99
C ARG A 260 8.80 2.26 -14.03
N GLY A 261 7.92 2.96 -14.76
CA GLY A 261 8.32 4.10 -15.59
C GLY A 261 8.88 5.24 -14.73
N GLU A 262 9.85 5.99 -15.24
CA GLU A 262 10.59 6.99 -14.46
C GLU A 262 9.68 8.00 -13.74
N ASN A 263 8.75 8.63 -14.47
CA ASN A 263 7.80 9.59 -13.89
C ASN A 263 6.89 8.92 -12.83
N THR A 264 6.50 7.66 -13.05
CA THR A 264 5.69 6.89 -12.10
C THR A 264 6.47 6.62 -10.81
N VAL A 265 7.72 6.17 -10.91
CA VAL A 265 8.58 5.88 -9.76
C VAL A 265 8.86 7.13 -8.94
N GLN A 266 9.16 8.25 -9.61
CA GLN A 266 9.34 9.55 -8.97
C GLN A 266 8.11 9.93 -8.14
N ARG A 267 6.93 9.88 -8.75
CA ARG A 267 5.64 10.13 -8.08
C ARG A 267 5.45 9.23 -6.85
N ILE A 268 5.65 7.93 -7.01
CA ILE A 268 5.46 6.95 -5.92
C ILE A 268 6.40 7.22 -4.74
N ILE A 269 7.69 7.43 -4.99
CA ILE A 269 8.69 7.67 -3.93
C ILE A 269 8.37 8.95 -3.17
N SER A 270 8.01 10.00 -3.89
CA SER A 270 7.63 11.29 -3.32
C SER A 270 6.43 11.16 -2.38
N MET A 271 5.44 10.37 -2.81
CA MET A 271 4.29 10.06 -1.98
C MET A 271 4.67 9.20 -0.78
N ALA A 272 5.56 8.21 -0.92
CA ALA A 272 6.02 7.40 0.20
C ALA A 272 6.66 8.26 1.29
N ILE A 273 7.50 9.22 0.87
CA ILE A 273 8.11 10.20 1.76
C ILE A 273 7.05 11.08 2.43
N THR A 274 6.18 11.69 1.63
CA THR A 274 5.13 12.59 2.11
C THR A 274 4.19 11.92 3.11
N PHE A 275 3.78 10.68 2.84
CA PHE A 275 2.85 9.92 3.69
C PHE A 275 3.50 9.49 5.00
N SER A 276 4.76 9.08 4.98
CA SER A 276 5.49 8.75 6.22
C SER A 276 5.70 10.00 7.09
N MET A 277 6.06 11.13 6.47
CA MET A 277 6.19 12.41 7.17
C MET A 277 4.84 12.88 7.72
N TYR A 278 3.76 12.73 6.94
CA TYR A 278 2.40 13.01 7.40
C TYR A 278 2.05 12.15 8.61
N GLN A 279 2.33 10.84 8.57
CA GLN A 279 2.08 9.94 9.71
C GLN A 279 2.88 10.36 10.95
N LYS A 280 4.15 10.77 10.77
CA LYS A 280 5.02 11.27 11.85
C LYS A 280 4.43 12.50 12.54
N VAL A 281 3.94 13.49 11.79
CA VAL A 281 3.34 14.71 12.38
C VAL A 281 1.88 14.53 12.80
N SER A 282 1.19 13.55 12.20
CA SER A 282 -0.23 13.28 12.46
C SER A 282 -0.48 12.40 13.66
N LYS A 283 0.58 11.87 14.31
CA LYS A 283 0.50 11.00 15.49
C LYS A 283 -0.69 11.37 16.39
N PRO A 284 -1.59 10.42 16.66
CA PRO A 284 -2.81 10.71 17.42
C PRO A 284 -2.46 11.33 18.77
N THR A 285 -3.18 12.38 19.15
CA THR A 285 -3.23 12.90 20.52
C THR A 285 -3.92 11.92 21.48
N LEU A 286 -4.23 10.70 21.02
CA LEU A 286 -4.72 9.62 21.86
C LEU A 286 -3.56 9.18 22.75
N LYS A 287 -3.68 9.45 24.05
CA LYS A 287 -2.86 8.89 25.12
C LYS A 287 -3.01 7.37 25.25
N LEU A 288 -3.16 6.63 24.15
CA LEU A 288 -2.81 5.22 24.08
C LEU A 288 -1.29 5.17 23.90
N GLU A 289 -0.58 5.49 24.97
CA GLU A 289 0.88 5.62 25.08
C GLU A 289 1.65 4.30 24.86
N GLN A 290 1.07 3.28 24.25
CA GLN A 290 1.71 1.94 24.18
C GLN A 290 1.63 1.23 22.83
N THR A 291 0.97 1.77 21.80
CA THR A 291 1.02 1.13 20.47
C THR A 291 2.14 1.74 19.64
N GLN A 292 3.25 1.01 19.60
CA GLN A 292 4.41 1.22 18.72
C GLN A 292 3.95 1.75 17.34
N SER A 293 4.36 2.97 17.01
CA SER A 293 4.10 3.54 15.68
C SER A 293 4.81 2.65 14.66
N ALA A 294 4.07 2.02 13.73
CA ALA A 294 4.70 1.35 12.60
C ALA A 294 5.67 2.35 11.94
N SER A 295 6.96 2.02 11.89
CA SER A 295 7.96 2.97 11.39
C SER A 295 7.93 3.04 9.87
N MET A 296 7.58 1.92 9.22
CA MET A 296 7.44 1.81 7.78
C MET A 296 6.02 2.13 7.32
N VAL A 297 5.85 3.21 6.57
CA VAL A 297 4.56 3.61 5.99
C VAL A 297 4.51 3.20 4.51
N PRO A 298 3.49 2.43 4.08
CA PRO A 298 3.40 1.91 2.72
C PRO A 298 2.74 2.88 1.73
N ILE A 299 3.22 2.83 0.49
CA ILE A 299 2.51 3.24 -0.73
C ILE A 299 2.46 2.04 -1.66
N ILE A 300 1.32 1.85 -2.32
CA ILE A 300 1.11 0.77 -3.28
C ILE A 300 1.03 1.40 -4.67
N ALA A 301 1.81 0.90 -5.60
CA ALA A 301 1.62 1.19 -7.03
C ALA A 301 0.91 0.00 -7.64
N ALA A 302 -0.26 0.15 -8.25
CA ALA A 302 -1.03 -0.97 -8.76
C ALA A 302 -1.65 -0.67 -10.13
N ASN A 303 -1.66 -1.64 -11.02
CA ASN A 303 -2.44 -1.61 -12.25
C ASN A 303 -3.40 -2.81 -12.29
N ALA A 304 -4.06 -3.02 -13.43
CA ALA A 304 -5.04 -4.09 -13.57
C ALA A 304 -4.50 -5.51 -13.32
N ARG A 305 -3.17 -5.71 -13.40
CA ARG A 305 -2.54 -7.04 -13.41
C ARG A 305 -1.63 -7.30 -12.22
N GLN A 306 -1.03 -6.27 -11.67
CA GLN A 306 0.07 -6.41 -10.72
C GLN A 306 0.24 -5.16 -9.87
N PHE A 307 1.07 -5.25 -8.83
CA PHE A 307 1.39 -4.13 -7.95
C PHE A 307 2.83 -4.19 -7.42
N ASP A 308 3.35 -3.03 -7.04
CA ASP A 308 4.58 -2.86 -6.27
C ASP A 308 4.26 -2.22 -4.91
N ILE A 309 5.10 -2.51 -3.93
CA ILE A 309 5.03 -1.97 -2.58
C ILE A 309 6.28 -1.16 -2.31
N TYR A 310 6.07 0.09 -1.93
CA TYR A 310 7.10 1.00 -1.44
C TYR A 310 6.83 1.29 0.03
N LEU A 311 7.86 1.28 0.86
CA LEU A 311 7.76 1.54 2.29
C LEU A 311 8.80 2.57 2.67
N TYR A 312 8.40 3.61 3.41
CA TYR A 312 9.33 4.61 3.88
C TYR A 312 9.23 4.83 5.40
N ASP A 313 10.40 4.79 6.04
CA ASP A 313 10.60 5.10 7.45
C ASP A 313 11.24 6.48 7.59
N SER A 314 10.40 7.48 7.88
CA SER A 314 10.82 8.87 8.09
C SER A 314 11.63 9.09 9.36
N LYS A 315 11.65 8.14 10.31
CA LYS A 315 12.47 8.24 11.53
C LYS A 315 13.92 7.85 11.24
N ASN A 316 14.12 6.77 10.49
CA ASN A 316 15.44 6.23 10.21
C ASN A 316 15.95 6.58 8.80
N ASP A 317 15.16 7.30 7.99
CA ASP A 317 15.48 7.67 6.61
C ASP A 317 15.80 6.43 5.74
N ILE A 318 14.83 5.49 5.71
CA ILE A 318 14.95 4.21 4.99
C ILE A 318 13.79 4.09 4.00
N LEU A 319 14.12 3.93 2.71
CA LEU A 319 13.16 3.69 1.64
C LEU A 319 13.35 2.28 1.09
N LEU A 320 12.30 1.48 1.09
CA LEU A 320 12.29 0.11 0.59
C LEU A 320 11.32 -0.02 -0.59
N CYS A 321 11.67 -0.86 -1.56
CA CYS A 321 10.81 -1.27 -2.67
C CYS A 321 10.93 -2.78 -2.89
N ASN A 322 9.86 -3.46 -3.28
CA ASN A 322 9.95 -4.89 -3.62
C ASN A 322 10.87 -5.11 -4.82
N THR A 323 11.68 -6.16 -4.77
CA THR A 323 12.63 -6.55 -5.81
C THR A 323 12.00 -7.46 -6.85
N GLY A 324 12.67 -7.60 -8.00
CA GLY A 324 12.21 -8.45 -9.09
C GLY A 324 11.04 -7.82 -9.86
N PRO A 325 10.24 -8.61 -10.60
CA PRO A 325 9.06 -8.12 -11.29
C PRO A 325 7.97 -7.70 -10.29
N PRO A 326 7.03 -6.81 -10.70
CA PRO A 326 5.89 -6.48 -9.87
C PRO A 326 5.06 -7.72 -9.50
N ILE A 327 4.40 -7.63 -8.35
CA ILE A 327 3.69 -8.74 -7.72
C ILE A 327 2.39 -8.99 -8.50
N PRO A 328 2.17 -10.18 -9.08
CA PRO A 328 1.00 -10.44 -9.90
C PRO A 328 -0.26 -10.53 -9.02
N LEU A 329 -1.33 -9.84 -9.42
CA LEU A 329 -2.65 -9.94 -8.78
C LEU A 329 -3.38 -11.22 -9.17
N TRP A 330 -3.07 -11.80 -10.32
CA TRP A 330 -3.75 -12.95 -10.90
C TRP A 330 -2.82 -14.15 -10.96
N GLU A 331 -3.38 -15.37 -10.91
CA GLU A 331 -2.61 -16.59 -11.13
C GLU A 331 -2.17 -16.66 -12.61
N ASP A 332 -0.88 -16.87 -12.84
CA ASP A 332 -0.25 -16.85 -14.18
C ASP A 332 -0.96 -17.77 -15.18
N ASP A 333 -1.39 -18.94 -14.72
CA ASP A 333 -2.03 -19.97 -15.55
C ASP A 333 -3.49 -19.63 -15.89
N THR A 334 -4.09 -18.63 -15.24
CA THR A 334 -5.49 -18.26 -15.44
C THR A 334 -5.70 -16.90 -16.07
N ILE A 335 -4.67 -16.05 -16.20
CA ILE A 335 -4.84 -14.69 -16.74
C ILE A 335 -5.39 -14.66 -18.18
N ARG A 336 -5.11 -15.71 -18.97
CA ARG A 336 -5.66 -15.92 -20.32
C ARG A 336 -6.92 -16.78 -20.35
N LYS A 337 -7.30 -17.37 -19.22
CA LYS A 337 -8.51 -18.19 -19.07
C LYS A 337 -9.67 -17.29 -18.60
N ASN A 338 -10.89 -17.69 -18.93
CA ASN A 338 -12.09 -17.07 -18.40
C ASN A 338 -12.86 -18.12 -17.58
N PRO A 339 -12.94 -18.00 -16.23
CA PRO A 339 -12.50 -16.86 -15.41
C PRO A 339 -11.00 -16.87 -15.03
N ALA A 340 -10.39 -15.68 -14.97
CA ALA A 340 -9.09 -15.46 -14.33
C ALA A 340 -9.26 -15.47 -12.79
N LYS A 341 -8.30 -16.04 -12.07
CA LYS A 341 -8.35 -16.20 -10.61
C LYS A 341 -7.32 -15.30 -9.94
N LEU A 342 -7.66 -14.71 -8.79
CA LEU A 342 -6.70 -13.92 -8.02
C LEU A 342 -5.64 -14.81 -7.41
N ASN A 343 -4.41 -14.30 -7.39
CA ASN A 343 -3.34 -14.87 -6.62
C ASN A 343 -3.57 -14.53 -5.13
N LEU A 344 -3.97 -15.54 -4.36
CA LEU A 344 -4.33 -15.32 -2.96
C LEU A 344 -3.13 -14.97 -2.08
N SER A 345 -1.93 -15.43 -2.41
CA SER A 345 -0.70 -15.02 -1.72
C SER A 345 -0.46 -13.53 -1.88
N SER A 346 -0.66 -13.00 -3.09
CA SER A 346 -0.58 -11.56 -3.37
C SER A 346 -1.68 -10.76 -2.67
N VAL A 347 -2.91 -11.29 -2.61
CA VAL A 347 -4.02 -10.67 -1.86
C VAL A 347 -3.68 -10.58 -0.36
N LEU A 348 -3.06 -11.61 0.21
CA LEU A 348 -2.62 -11.59 1.61
C LEU A 348 -1.51 -10.55 1.85
N GLN A 349 -0.56 -10.41 0.93
CA GLN A 349 0.48 -9.36 0.99
C GLN A 349 -0.13 -7.96 0.96
N LEU A 350 -1.09 -7.72 0.07
CA LEU A 350 -1.85 -6.46 0.01
C LEU A 350 -2.61 -6.20 1.31
N TRP A 351 -3.31 -7.20 1.82
CA TRP A 351 -4.04 -7.08 3.08
C TRP A 351 -3.11 -6.70 4.24
N MET A 352 -1.94 -7.34 4.37
CA MET A 352 -0.98 -7.00 5.41
C MET A 352 -0.43 -5.58 5.23
N THR A 353 -0.15 -5.19 3.99
CA THR A 353 0.40 -3.86 3.64
C THR A 353 -0.60 -2.75 3.92
N ILE A 354 -1.85 -2.88 3.47
CA ILE A 354 -2.91 -1.89 3.69
C ILE A 354 -3.18 -1.70 5.18
N ASN A 355 -3.10 -2.78 5.97
CA ASN A 355 -3.33 -2.77 7.41
C ASN A 355 -2.02 -2.65 8.21
N TYR A 356 -1.00 -1.96 7.66
CA TYR A 356 0.33 -1.88 8.26
C TYR A 356 0.34 -1.42 9.72
N LEU A 357 -0.58 -0.56 10.18
CA LEU A 357 -0.62 -0.17 11.60
C LEU A 357 -0.97 -1.34 12.53
N SER A 358 -1.79 -2.28 12.07
CA SER A 358 -2.13 -3.50 12.79
C SER A 358 -1.04 -4.55 12.65
N MET A 359 -0.39 -4.61 11.48
CA MET A 359 0.67 -5.60 11.18
C MET A 359 2.06 -5.18 11.66
N GLN A 360 2.23 -3.90 11.98
CA GLN A 360 3.43 -3.26 12.50
C GLN A 360 4.71 -3.69 11.75
N PRO A 361 4.86 -3.33 10.46
CA PRO A 361 6.09 -3.64 9.75
C PRO A 361 7.28 -3.02 10.46
N GLN A 362 8.22 -3.86 10.89
CA GLN A 362 9.40 -3.48 11.65
C GLN A 362 10.64 -4.17 11.10
N LEU A 363 11.67 -3.38 10.82
CA LEU A 363 13.00 -3.92 10.55
C LEU A 363 13.57 -4.52 11.83
N ARG A 364 14.41 -5.55 11.68
CA ARG A 364 15.23 -6.01 12.80
C ARG A 364 16.19 -4.90 13.21
N LYS A 365 16.66 -4.94 14.45
CA LYS A 365 17.54 -3.91 14.99
C LYS A 365 18.83 -3.79 14.16
N GLU A 366 19.39 -4.92 13.77
CA GLU A 366 20.60 -5.01 12.96
C GLU A 366 20.37 -4.42 11.56
N ASP A 367 19.23 -4.73 10.93
CA ASP A 367 18.86 -4.16 9.62
C ASP A 367 18.69 -2.64 9.73
N THR A 368 18.09 -2.15 10.82
CA THR A 368 17.88 -0.71 11.06
C THR A 368 19.22 0.01 11.24
N GLU A 369 20.15 -0.56 12.01
CA GLU A 369 21.48 0.01 12.25
C GLU A 369 22.29 0.12 10.95
N ILE A 370 22.20 -0.88 10.07
CA ILE A 370 22.90 -0.88 8.76
C ILE A 370 22.26 0.11 7.79
N LEU A 371 20.93 0.18 7.76
CA LEU A 371 20.19 0.93 6.74
C LEU A 371 19.86 2.36 7.15
N SER A 372 20.10 2.76 8.40
CA SER A 372 19.80 4.12 8.86
C SER A 372 20.50 5.18 7.97
N GLY A 373 19.73 6.14 7.45
CA GLY A 373 20.23 7.15 6.51
C GLY A 373 20.46 6.65 5.08
N SER A 374 20.12 5.39 4.75
CA SER A 374 20.36 4.80 3.43
C SER A 374 19.58 5.48 2.31
N CYS A 375 18.39 6.02 2.60
CA CYS A 375 17.61 6.81 1.65
C CYS A 375 18.33 8.12 1.30
N GLY A 376 18.94 8.77 2.29
CA GLY A 376 19.65 10.03 2.12
C GLY A 376 18.73 11.22 1.84
N PHE A 377 17.44 11.09 2.14
CA PHE A 377 16.49 12.19 2.00
C PHE A 377 16.72 13.22 3.09
N LEU A 378 16.80 12.79 4.35
CA LEU A 378 16.95 13.70 5.50
C LEU A 378 18.31 14.41 5.50
N SER A 379 19.37 13.73 5.06
CA SER A 379 20.73 14.31 5.05
C SER A 379 20.91 15.44 4.03
N LYS A 380 20.03 15.51 3.02
CA LYS A 380 20.04 16.57 1.99
C LYS A 380 19.05 17.68 2.26
N MET A 381 18.23 17.52 3.28
CA MET A 381 17.25 18.50 3.68
C MET A 381 17.84 19.44 4.75
N THR A 382 17.72 20.74 4.51
CA THR A 382 17.97 21.75 5.55
C THR A 382 16.88 21.68 6.61
N THR A 383 17.22 21.97 7.87
CA THR A 383 16.26 21.99 8.99
C THR A 383 15.03 22.83 8.68
N ASP A 384 15.21 24.06 8.18
CA ASP A 384 14.11 24.99 7.86
C ASP A 384 13.11 24.38 6.86
N LYS A 385 13.60 23.76 5.78
CA LYS A 385 12.75 23.09 4.79
C LYS A 385 11.96 21.91 5.38
N LEU A 386 12.55 21.14 6.31
CA LEU A 386 11.84 20.06 6.99
C LEU A 386 10.74 20.62 7.89
N GLU A 387 11.03 21.71 8.61
CA GLU A 387 10.06 22.39 9.45
C GLU A 387 8.90 22.96 8.64
N ASP A 388 9.17 23.55 7.48
CA ASP A 388 8.15 24.04 6.55
C ASP A 388 7.24 22.92 6.04
N ILE A 389 7.83 21.78 5.65
CA ILE A 389 7.07 20.59 5.22
C ILE A 389 6.20 20.09 6.37
N GLU A 390 6.78 19.92 7.57
CA GLU A 390 6.02 19.46 8.73
C GLU A 390 4.90 20.44 9.12
N ALA A 391 5.14 21.75 9.07
CA ALA A 391 4.15 22.78 9.34
C ALA A 391 3.00 22.70 8.34
N THR A 392 3.31 22.55 7.06
CA THR A 392 2.30 22.48 6.01
C THR A 392 1.48 21.19 6.11
N LEU A 393 2.11 20.05 6.40
CA LEU A 393 1.40 18.78 6.66
C LEU A 393 0.51 18.85 7.92
N ARG A 394 0.95 19.56 8.97
CA ARG A 394 0.12 19.81 10.16
C ARG A 394 -1.10 20.66 9.83
N MET A 395 -1.02 21.61 8.89
CA MET A 395 -2.19 22.36 8.42
C MET A 395 -3.19 21.46 7.70
N THR A 396 -2.72 20.53 6.86
CA THR A 396 -3.58 19.57 6.14
C THR A 396 -4.40 18.69 7.10
N LYS A 397 -3.82 18.32 8.25
CA LYS A 397 -4.50 17.55 9.31
C LYS A 397 -5.78 18.23 9.82
N TRP A 398 -5.87 19.56 9.79
CA TRP A 398 -7.04 20.30 10.29
C TRP A 398 -8.25 20.15 9.38
N PHE A 399 -8.03 19.94 8.07
CA PHE A 399 -9.12 19.72 7.13
C PHE A 399 -9.73 18.33 7.25
N TYR A 400 -8.96 17.34 7.75
CA TYR A 400 -9.39 15.95 7.89
C TYR A 400 -8.99 15.37 9.26
N PRO A 401 -9.71 15.74 10.35
CA PRO A 401 -9.45 15.14 11.65
C PRO A 401 -9.70 13.61 11.56
N PRO A 402 -8.83 12.77 12.15
CA PRO A 402 -9.08 11.33 12.20
C PRO A 402 -10.47 11.09 12.80
N VAL A 403 -11.25 10.20 12.17
CA VAL A 403 -12.68 9.94 12.44
C VAL A 403 -12.89 9.64 13.93
N LYS A 404 -13.10 10.69 14.73
CA LYS A 404 -13.06 10.62 16.21
C LYS A 404 -14.42 10.35 16.83
N LYS A 405 -15.53 10.81 16.22
CA LYS A 405 -16.80 10.96 16.96
C LYS A 405 -17.83 9.85 16.78
N GLU A 406 -17.84 9.10 15.69
CA GLU A 406 -18.87 8.06 15.47
C GLU A 406 -18.47 6.71 16.07
N PHE A 407 -17.17 6.48 16.32
CA PHE A 407 -16.65 5.16 16.64
C PHE A 407 -16.57 4.82 18.13
N GLU A 408 -16.28 5.77 19.02
CA GLU A 408 -16.26 5.49 20.48
C GLU A 408 -17.63 4.95 20.96
N VAL A 409 -18.72 5.45 20.37
CA VAL A 409 -20.09 5.02 20.68
C VAL A 409 -20.40 3.61 20.15
N HIS A 410 -19.89 3.24 18.98
CA HIS A 410 -20.08 1.89 18.43
C HIS A 410 -19.19 0.83 19.10
N PHE A 411 -17.99 1.20 19.55
CA PHE A 411 -17.04 0.27 20.13
C PHE A 411 -17.39 -0.14 21.57
N GLN A 412 -17.87 0.80 22.41
CA GLN A 412 -18.35 0.47 23.75
C GLN A 412 -19.56 -0.49 23.72
N THR A 413 -20.35 -0.45 22.65
CA THR A 413 -21.55 -1.29 22.48
C THR A 413 -21.23 -2.70 21.96
N LEU A 414 -20.02 -2.95 21.43
CA LEU A 414 -19.56 -4.28 20.97
C LEU A 414 -18.88 -5.10 22.08
N ILE A 415 -18.44 -4.44 23.15
CA ILE A 415 -17.75 -5.04 24.30
C ILE A 415 -18.73 -5.34 25.45
N SER A 416 -19.86 -4.63 25.51
CA SER A 416 -21.01 -4.92 26.40
C SER A 416 -21.98 -5.90 25.77
#